data_AF-A0A1W2EWZ3-F1
#
_entry.id   AF-A0A1W2EWZ3-F1
#
_cell.length_a   1.000
_cell.length_b   1.000
_cell.length_c   1.000
_cell.angle_alpha   90.00
_cell.angle_beta   90.00
_cell.angle_gamma   90.00
#
_symmetry.space_group_name_H-M   'P 1'
#
loop_
_entity.id
_entity.type
_entity.pdbx_description
1 polymer ?
#
loop_
_entity_poly.entity_id
_entity_poly.type
_entity_poly.pdbx_seq_one_letter_code
_entity_poly.pdbx_strand_id
1 'polypeptide(L)'
;MVLEAVLNDATRAEVPALVLADVPLAQAFGWDHLVPLLAVGLERADPADDPVKMLLDGKLDAAILGLNRPKDERIKPLIADPHAAAQDWYAGEGLVPPNHYLMVHNALCDQRPDIVRELWRMLVDSRAAVTPEGDMDPWPIGIEANRKALACAAKYAEQQHMLTAPIKVDDLFHPLIGEIAG
;
A
#
# COMPACT_ATOMS: atom_id res chain seq x y z
N MET A 1 -16.24 -18.66 3.18
CA MET A 1 -16.86 -18.21 4.45
C MET A 1 -16.35 -16.88 4.98
N VAL A 2 -15.12 -16.41 4.69
CA VAL A 2 -14.71 -15.02 5.01
C VAL A 2 -15.24 -14.01 3.98
N LEU A 3 -15.24 -14.38 2.69
CA LEU A 3 -15.76 -13.54 1.59
C LEU A 3 -17.24 -13.18 1.74
N GLU A 4 -18.07 -14.14 2.18
CA GLU A 4 -19.52 -13.95 2.35
C GLU A 4 -19.85 -13.07 3.55
N ALA A 5 -19.03 -13.13 4.61
CA ALA A 5 -19.21 -12.28 5.80
C ALA A 5 -18.86 -10.81 5.51
N VAL A 6 -17.83 -10.54 4.69
CA VAL A 6 -17.46 -9.17 4.32
C VAL A 6 -18.52 -8.54 3.39
N LEU A 7 -19.06 -9.31 2.45
CA LEU A 7 -20.09 -8.83 1.52
C LEU A 7 -21.45 -8.61 2.17
N ASN A 8 -21.81 -9.37 3.21
CA ASN A 8 -23.13 -9.27 3.86
C ASN A 8 -23.13 -8.39 5.12
N ASP A 9 -22.07 -8.41 5.94
CA ASP A 9 -22.10 -7.80 7.29
C ASP A 9 -21.26 -6.52 7.45
N ALA A 10 -20.43 -6.13 6.47
CA ALA A 10 -19.51 -5.00 6.59
C ALA A 10 -19.32 -4.16 5.31
N THR A 11 -20.40 -3.95 4.54
CA THR A 11 -20.41 -3.26 3.24
C THR A 11 -19.90 -1.80 3.22
N ARG A 12 -19.57 -1.21 4.38
CA ARG A 12 -19.11 0.19 4.53
C ARG A 12 -17.90 0.36 5.46
N ALA A 13 -17.18 -0.71 5.79
CA ALA A 13 -15.94 -0.56 6.55
C ALA A 13 -14.83 -0.06 5.60
N GLU A 14 -14.37 1.18 5.78
CA GLU A 14 -13.44 1.85 4.87
C GLU A 14 -12.02 1.27 4.88
N VAL A 15 -11.65 0.51 5.92
CA VAL A 15 -10.28 0.02 6.13
C VAL A 15 -10.05 -1.42 5.59
N PRO A 16 -10.99 -2.37 5.70
CA PRO A 16 -10.85 -3.69 5.05
C PRO A 16 -11.01 -3.65 3.52
N ALA A 17 -11.61 -2.60 2.97
CA ALA A 17 -11.92 -2.50 1.54
C ALA A 17 -10.69 -2.38 0.64
N LEU A 18 -9.56 -1.85 1.15
CA LEU A 18 -8.40 -1.53 0.30
C LEU A 18 -7.39 -2.69 0.16
N VAL A 19 -7.25 -3.55 1.19
CA VAL A 19 -6.35 -4.72 1.15
C VAL A 19 -7.03 -5.94 0.51
N LEU A 20 -8.36 -6.03 0.61
CA LEU A 20 -9.16 -7.07 -0.04
C LEU A 20 -9.58 -6.71 -1.47
N ALA A 21 -9.27 -5.52 -1.98
CA ALA A 21 -9.56 -5.14 -3.36
C ALA A 21 -8.65 -5.84 -4.37
N ASP A 22 -7.41 -6.15 -4.03
CA ASP A 22 -6.43 -6.62 -5.01
C ASP A 22 -6.76 -7.98 -5.61
N VAL A 23 -7.38 -8.89 -4.84
CA VAL A 23 -7.74 -10.23 -5.33
C VAL A 23 -9.02 -10.23 -6.18
N PRO A 24 -10.15 -9.62 -5.76
CA PRO A 24 -11.32 -9.45 -6.61
C PRO A 24 -11.05 -8.57 -7.83
N LEU A 25 -10.19 -7.56 -7.72
CA LEU A 25 -9.81 -6.69 -8.83
C LEU A 25 -8.91 -7.43 -9.84
N ALA A 26 -7.92 -8.19 -9.37
CA ALA A 26 -7.13 -9.08 -10.22
C ALA A 26 -8.01 -10.11 -10.94
N GLN A 27 -8.99 -10.69 -10.26
CA GLN A 27 -9.95 -11.62 -10.87
C GLN A 27 -10.90 -10.91 -11.87
N ALA A 28 -11.41 -9.72 -11.54
CA ALA A 28 -12.26 -8.92 -12.43
C ALA A 28 -11.52 -8.46 -13.69
N PHE A 29 -10.19 -8.31 -13.63
CA PHE A 29 -9.33 -7.97 -14.76
C PHE A 29 -8.69 -9.19 -15.46
N GLY A 30 -9.09 -10.42 -15.11
CA GLY A 30 -8.67 -11.64 -15.81
C GLY A 30 -7.24 -12.08 -15.54
N TRP A 31 -6.68 -11.76 -14.37
CA TRP A 31 -5.36 -12.24 -13.97
C TRP A 31 -5.45 -13.66 -13.42
N ASP A 32 -4.86 -14.63 -14.12
CA ASP A 32 -4.92 -16.05 -13.73
C ASP A 32 -3.97 -16.42 -12.57
N HIS A 33 -2.92 -15.62 -12.34
CA HIS A 33 -1.86 -15.93 -11.37
C HIS A 33 -1.36 -14.67 -10.64
N LEU A 34 -1.62 -14.61 -9.33
CA LEU A 34 -0.93 -13.71 -8.40
C LEU A 34 0.33 -14.41 -7.90
N VAL A 35 1.51 -13.83 -8.18
CA VAL A 35 2.76 -14.24 -7.52
C VAL A 35 3.09 -13.21 -6.45
N PRO A 36 2.72 -13.43 -5.18
CA PRO A 36 3.22 -12.59 -4.12
C PRO A 36 4.74 -12.81 -4.02
N LEU A 37 5.50 -11.78 -4.36
CA LEU A 37 6.95 -11.72 -4.18
C LEU A 37 7.24 -11.53 -2.69
N LEU A 38 7.01 -12.59 -1.90
CA LEU A 38 7.47 -12.65 -0.52
C LEU A 38 8.91 -13.14 -0.54
N ALA A 39 9.78 -12.35 0.08
CA ALA A 39 11.24 -12.45 0.08
C ALA A 39 11.82 -13.89 0.04
N VAL A 40 12.91 -14.02 -0.73
CA VAL A 40 13.71 -15.25 -0.81
C VAL A 40 14.20 -15.63 0.59
N GLY A 41 13.94 -16.87 1.01
CA GLY A 41 14.39 -17.39 2.30
C GLY A 41 13.41 -17.23 3.47
N LEU A 42 12.17 -16.82 3.21
CA LEU A 42 11.11 -16.81 4.22
C LEU A 42 10.38 -18.17 4.31
N GLU A 43 10.17 -18.65 5.53
CA GLU A 43 9.24 -19.74 5.80
C GLU A 43 7.81 -19.17 5.90
N ARG A 44 6.87 -19.79 5.19
CA ARG A 44 5.45 -19.43 5.29
C ARG A 44 4.87 -20.03 6.56
N ALA A 45 4.30 -19.20 7.42
CA ALA A 45 3.41 -19.65 8.50
C ALA A 45 2.11 -20.22 7.93
N ASP A 46 1.36 -20.99 8.73
CA ASP A 46 0.02 -21.43 8.34
C ASP A 46 -0.90 -20.19 8.27
N PRO A 47 -1.74 -20.02 7.25
CA PRO A 47 -2.71 -18.93 7.20
C PRO A 47 -3.65 -18.84 8.42
N ALA A 48 -3.83 -19.93 9.16
CA ALA A 48 -4.58 -19.96 10.42
C ALA A 48 -3.77 -19.50 11.64
N ASP A 49 -2.45 -19.35 11.52
CA ASP A 49 -1.60 -18.88 12.62
C ASP A 49 -1.81 -17.38 12.88
N ASP A 50 -2.04 -17.05 14.15
CA ASP A 50 -2.08 -15.66 14.61
C ASP A 50 -0.66 -15.20 15.00
N PRO A 51 -0.09 -14.18 14.32
CA PRO A 51 1.26 -13.70 14.61
C PRO A 51 1.40 -13.19 16.05
N VAL A 52 0.33 -12.69 16.68
CA VAL A 52 0.35 -12.25 18.08
C VAL A 52 0.52 -13.45 19.00
N LYS A 53 -0.25 -14.52 18.78
CA LYS A 53 -0.09 -15.77 19.52
C LYS A 53 1.32 -16.36 19.32
N MET A 54 1.85 -16.34 18.10
CA MET A 54 3.19 -16.87 17.83
C MET A 54 4.29 -16.12 18.60
N LEU A 55 4.18 -14.79 18.73
CA LEU A 55 5.08 -14.00 19.59
C LEU A 55 4.98 -14.44 21.06
N LEU A 56 3.76 -14.58 21.58
CA LEU A 56 3.51 -14.96 22.98
C LEU A 56 3.98 -16.38 23.31
N ASP A 57 3.86 -17.29 22.34
CA ASP A 57 4.34 -18.67 22.44
C ASP A 57 5.87 -18.78 22.27
N GLY A 58 6.56 -17.69 21.90
CA GLY A 58 8.00 -17.70 21.63
C GLY A 58 8.38 -18.39 20.31
N LYS A 59 7.43 -18.52 19.38
CA LYS A 59 7.68 -19.05 18.02
C LYS A 59 8.23 -17.97 17.08
N LEU A 60 7.95 -16.70 17.36
CA LEU A 60 8.51 -15.55 16.68
C LEU A 60 9.21 -14.65 17.70
N ASP A 61 10.36 -14.10 17.32
CA ASP A 61 11.07 -13.11 18.14
C ASP A 61 10.55 -11.69 17.92
N ALA A 62 10.04 -11.40 16.72
CA ALA A 62 9.49 -10.09 16.33
C ALA A 62 8.49 -10.24 15.17
N ALA A 63 7.57 -9.29 15.05
CA ALA A 63 6.64 -9.20 13.93
C ALA A 63 6.40 -7.75 13.52
N ILE A 64 6.20 -7.52 12.22
CA ILE A 64 5.69 -6.26 11.69
C ILE A 64 4.16 -6.40 11.62
N LEU A 65 3.47 -5.68 12.50
CA LEU A 65 2.02 -5.71 12.59
C LEU A 65 1.45 -4.42 11.99
N GLY A 66 0.33 -4.55 11.28
CA GLY A 66 -0.40 -3.41 10.74
C GLY A 66 -1.11 -2.59 11.81
N LEU A 67 -2.19 -1.91 11.44
CA LEU A 67 -2.89 -0.95 12.31
C LEU A 67 -3.45 -1.55 13.62
N ASN A 68 -3.62 -2.87 13.68
CA ASN A 68 -4.07 -3.57 14.89
C ASN A 68 -2.90 -3.92 15.80
N ARG A 69 -2.42 -2.95 16.59
CA ARG A 69 -1.41 -3.23 17.62
C ARG A 69 -2.00 -4.13 18.73
N PRO A 70 -1.27 -5.17 19.16
CA PRO A 70 -1.67 -5.97 20.31
C PRO A 70 -1.75 -5.09 21.56
N LYS A 71 -2.77 -5.29 22.38
CA LYS A 71 -2.92 -4.62 23.69
C LYS A 71 -2.21 -5.35 24.83
N ASP A 72 -1.58 -6.50 24.54
CA ASP A 72 -0.89 -7.31 25.53
C ASP A 72 0.44 -6.67 25.93
N GLU A 73 0.62 -6.36 27.21
CA GLU A 73 1.80 -5.67 27.75
C GLU A 73 3.12 -6.44 27.57
N ARG A 74 3.04 -7.75 27.30
CA ARG A 74 4.22 -8.59 27.00
C ARG A 74 4.80 -8.28 25.63
N ILE A 75 4.00 -7.76 24.72
CA ILE A 75 4.44 -7.37 23.37
C ILE A 75 4.75 -5.88 23.39
N LYS A 76 6.01 -5.55 23.10
CA LYS A 76 6.50 -4.18 23.12
C LYS A 76 6.99 -3.78 21.73
N PRO A 77 6.81 -2.51 21.31
CA PRO A 77 7.46 -1.99 20.12
C PRO A 77 8.98 -2.13 20.23
N LEU A 78 9.62 -2.56 19.13
CA LEU A 78 11.09 -2.58 19.04
C LEU A 78 11.67 -1.15 19.01
N ILE A 79 10.98 -0.25 18.32
CA ILE A 79 11.26 1.20 18.34
C ILE A 79 10.53 1.78 19.55
N ALA A 80 11.26 2.40 20.48
CA ALA A 80 10.70 2.88 21.75
C ALA A 80 9.53 3.86 21.57
N ASP A 81 9.68 4.81 20.64
CA ASP A 81 8.60 5.69 20.19
C ASP A 81 8.50 5.65 18.65
N PRO A 82 7.67 4.74 18.09
CA PRO A 82 7.51 4.62 16.65
C PRO A 82 6.93 5.88 16.00
N HIS A 83 6.17 6.70 16.75
CA HIS A 83 5.55 7.90 16.20
C HIS A 83 6.57 9.02 16.06
N ALA A 84 7.36 9.28 17.11
CA ALA A 84 8.47 10.23 17.04
C ALA A 84 9.49 9.82 15.98
N ALA A 85 9.85 8.54 15.89
CA ALA A 85 10.77 8.04 14.86
C ALA A 85 10.25 8.26 13.43
N ALA A 86 8.93 8.10 13.21
CA ALA A 86 8.31 8.39 11.92
C ALA A 86 8.31 9.89 11.61
N GLN A 87 8.08 10.74 12.61
CA GLN A 87 8.15 12.21 12.47
C GLN A 87 9.57 12.67 12.14
N ASP A 88 10.59 12.16 12.83
CA ASP A 88 12.00 12.49 12.58
C ASP A 88 12.42 12.07 11.17
N TRP A 89 12.01 10.86 10.76
CA TRP A 89 12.27 10.38 9.41
C TRP A 89 11.57 11.25 8.36
N TYR A 90 10.33 11.65 8.59
CA TYR A 90 9.62 12.57 7.69
C TYR A 90 10.28 13.96 7.66
N ALA A 91 10.74 14.48 8.79
CA ALA A 91 11.44 15.76 8.83
C ALA A 91 12.76 15.74 8.04
N GLY A 92 13.48 14.61 8.05
CA GLY A 92 14.71 14.43 7.27
C GLY A 92 14.47 14.12 5.79
N GLU A 93 13.54 13.19 5.50
CA GLU A 93 13.33 12.65 4.16
C GLU A 93 12.20 13.34 3.40
N GLY A 94 11.30 14.06 4.05
CA GLY A 94 10.23 14.84 3.39
C GLY A 94 9.38 14.04 2.40
N LEU A 95 9.12 12.77 2.70
CA LEU A 95 8.27 11.89 1.89
C LEU A 95 7.47 10.96 2.80
N VAL A 96 6.31 10.48 2.36
CA VAL A 96 5.56 9.41 3.03
C VAL A 96 5.53 8.20 2.09
N PRO A 97 5.94 6.99 2.52
CA PRO A 97 5.92 5.82 1.65
C PRO A 97 4.47 5.40 1.35
N PRO A 98 4.04 5.34 0.09
CA PRO A 98 2.72 4.85 -0.25
C PRO A 98 2.65 3.34 -0.02
N ASN A 99 1.60 2.89 0.67
CA ASN A 99 1.33 1.46 0.84
C ASN A 99 0.47 0.90 -0.31
N HIS A 100 -0.44 1.71 -0.84
CA HIS A 100 -1.40 1.30 -1.87
C HIS A 100 -1.34 2.22 -3.09
N TYR A 101 -1.54 1.63 -4.27
CA TYR A 101 -1.59 2.32 -5.56
C TYR A 101 -2.86 1.92 -6.31
N LEU A 102 -3.50 2.88 -6.97
CA LEU A 102 -4.49 2.55 -8.00
C LEU A 102 -3.74 2.19 -9.29
N MET A 103 -4.01 0.99 -9.81
CA MET A 103 -3.45 0.51 -11.07
C MET A 103 -4.53 0.51 -12.15
N VAL A 104 -4.20 1.06 -13.32
CA VAL A 104 -5.08 1.10 -14.49
C VAL A 104 -4.33 0.50 -15.68
N HIS A 105 -4.96 -0.42 -16.40
CA HIS A 105 -4.38 -0.96 -17.63
C HIS A 105 -4.22 0.11 -18.71
N ASN A 106 -3.07 0.14 -19.38
CA ASN A 106 -2.80 1.07 -20.49
C ASN A 106 -3.90 1.02 -21.57
N ALA A 107 -4.42 -0.18 -21.88
CA ALA A 107 -5.52 -0.33 -22.83
C ALA A 107 -6.79 0.44 -22.43
N LEU A 108 -7.09 0.57 -21.13
CA LEU A 108 -8.22 1.37 -20.67
C LEU A 108 -7.92 2.86 -20.82
N CYS A 109 -6.69 3.29 -20.57
CA CYS A 109 -6.25 4.66 -20.84
C CYS A 109 -6.40 5.02 -22.32
N ASP A 110 -6.09 4.10 -23.23
CA ASP A 110 -6.20 4.33 -24.67
C ASP A 110 -7.65 4.31 -25.17
N GLN A 111 -8.43 3.31 -24.72
CA GLN A 111 -9.77 3.05 -25.26
C GLN A 111 -10.86 3.88 -24.60
N ARG A 112 -10.75 4.12 -23.29
CA ARG A 112 -11.75 4.81 -22.45
C ARG A 112 -11.10 5.86 -21.56
N PRO A 113 -10.39 6.84 -22.14
CA PRO A 113 -9.74 7.90 -21.37
C PRO A 113 -10.76 8.79 -20.63
N ASP A 114 -12.03 8.78 -21.03
CA ASP A 114 -13.15 9.40 -20.32
C ASP A 114 -13.39 8.77 -18.95
N ILE A 115 -13.39 7.43 -18.87
CA ILE A 115 -13.58 6.69 -17.61
C ILE A 115 -12.39 6.91 -16.68
N VAL A 116 -11.17 6.87 -17.20
CA VAL A 116 -9.95 7.03 -16.37
C VAL A 116 -9.91 8.43 -15.75
N ARG A 117 -10.27 9.47 -16.53
CA ARG A 117 -10.38 10.84 -16.00
C ARG A 117 -11.45 10.95 -14.92
N GLU A 118 -12.60 10.33 -15.12
CA GLU A 118 -13.69 10.37 -14.14
C GLU A 118 -13.31 9.64 -12.84
N LEU A 119 -12.67 8.47 -12.94
CA LEU A 119 -12.15 7.74 -11.78
C LEU A 119 -11.15 8.59 -11.00
N TRP A 120 -10.21 9.23 -11.69
CA TRP A 120 -9.24 10.13 -11.07
C TRP A 120 -9.93 11.30 -10.37
N ARG A 121 -10.86 11.99 -11.05
CA ARG A 121 -11.63 13.10 -10.47
C ARG A 121 -12.33 12.67 -9.18
N MET A 122 -13.02 11.52 -9.20
CA MET A 122 -13.72 11.00 -8.01
C MET A 122 -12.79 10.72 -6.84
N LEU A 123 -11.59 10.19 -7.09
CA LEU A 123 -10.60 9.92 -6.05
C LEU A 123 -10.01 11.21 -5.46
N VAL A 124 -9.72 12.20 -6.31
CA VAL A 124 -9.28 13.52 -5.86
C VAL A 124 -10.35 14.18 -5.00
N ASP A 125 -11.61 14.14 -5.43
CA ASP A 125 -12.75 14.68 -4.66
C ASP A 125 -12.92 13.95 -3.32
N SER A 126 -12.81 12.62 -3.31
CA SER A 126 -12.89 11.81 -2.10
C SER A 126 -11.80 12.16 -1.09
N ARG A 127 -10.56 12.36 -1.53
CA ARG A 127 -9.46 12.78 -0.65
C ARG A 127 -9.65 14.21 -0.19
N ALA A 128 -10.13 15.10 -1.05
CA ALA A 128 -10.39 16.50 -0.67
C ALA A 128 -11.48 16.63 0.41
N ALA A 129 -12.35 15.63 0.54
CA ALA A 129 -13.34 15.54 1.60
C ALA A 129 -12.77 15.18 2.98
N VAL A 130 -11.49 14.79 3.07
CA VAL A 130 -10.83 14.42 4.33
C VAL A 130 -9.61 15.30 4.56
N THR A 131 -9.52 15.90 5.75
CA THR A 131 -8.33 16.65 6.18
C THR A 131 -7.42 15.71 6.98
N PRO A 132 -6.14 15.60 6.61
CA PRO A 132 -5.14 14.91 7.43
C PRO A 132 -5.12 15.41 8.88
N GLU A 133 -4.87 14.50 9.81
CA GLU A 133 -4.56 14.87 11.20
C GLU A 133 -3.07 15.25 11.31
N GLY A 134 -2.79 16.43 11.85
CA GLY A 134 -1.43 16.92 12.06
C GLY A 134 -0.80 17.57 10.81
N ASP A 135 0.51 17.79 10.85
CA ASP A 135 1.26 18.55 9.83
C ASP A 135 1.72 17.69 8.64
N MET A 136 1.59 16.37 8.74
CA MET A 136 1.95 15.41 7.69
C MET A 136 0.70 15.02 6.92
N ASP A 137 0.72 15.12 5.59
CA ASP A 137 -0.30 14.51 4.75
C ASP A 137 0.05 13.03 4.53
N PRO A 138 -0.70 12.07 5.12
CA PRO A 138 -0.44 10.65 4.95
C PRO A 138 -0.93 10.11 3.59
N TRP A 139 -1.70 10.91 2.84
CA TRP A 139 -2.30 10.51 1.58
C TRP A 139 -2.02 11.56 0.47
N PRO A 140 -0.74 11.81 0.15
CA PRO A 140 -0.38 12.70 -0.94
C PRO A 140 -0.98 12.19 -2.26
N ILE A 141 -1.56 13.10 -3.04
CA ILE A 141 -2.18 12.79 -4.32
C ILE A 141 -1.32 13.29 -5.48
N GLY A 142 -1.23 12.47 -6.51
CA GLY A 142 -0.54 12.81 -7.76
C GLY A 142 0.90 12.32 -7.80
N ILE A 143 1.49 12.41 -8.99
CA ILE A 143 2.85 11.96 -9.29
C ILE A 143 3.85 12.84 -8.55
N GLU A 144 3.73 14.16 -8.64
CA GLU A 144 4.72 15.07 -8.05
C GLU A 144 4.77 14.98 -6.52
N ALA A 145 3.62 14.93 -5.86
CA ALA A 145 3.57 14.76 -4.40
C ALA A 145 4.19 13.42 -3.95
N ASN A 146 4.16 12.39 -4.80
CA ASN A 146 4.70 11.07 -4.52
C ASN A 146 6.09 10.81 -5.16
N ARG A 147 6.62 11.75 -5.94
CA ARG A 147 7.82 11.54 -6.78
C ARG A 147 9.03 11.12 -5.96
N LYS A 148 9.24 11.78 -4.81
CA LYS A 148 10.35 11.46 -3.90
C LYS A 148 10.22 10.05 -3.32
N ALA A 149 9.00 9.63 -2.99
CA ALA A 149 8.75 8.29 -2.47
C ALA A 149 8.93 7.20 -3.53
N LEU A 150 8.43 7.43 -4.74
CA LEU A 150 8.63 6.52 -5.87
C LEU A 150 10.11 6.36 -6.22
N ALA A 151 10.86 7.45 -6.25
CA ALA A 151 12.30 7.41 -6.48
C ALA A 151 13.05 6.66 -5.36
N CYS A 152 12.63 6.86 -4.10
CA CYS A 152 13.19 6.15 -2.95
C CYS A 152 12.93 4.63 -3.05
N ALA A 153 11.70 4.22 -3.38
CA ALA A 153 11.34 2.82 -3.57
C ALA A 153 12.12 2.17 -4.72
N ALA A 154 12.24 2.85 -5.87
CA ALA A 154 13.03 2.36 -7.00
C ALA A 154 14.50 2.15 -6.63
N LYS A 155 15.09 3.11 -5.91
CA LYS A 155 16.47 3.01 -5.40
C LYS A 155 16.65 1.80 -4.48
N TYR A 156 15.74 1.57 -3.54
CA TYR A 156 15.84 0.40 -2.66
C TYR A 156 15.65 -0.91 -3.40
N ALA A 157 14.71 -0.97 -4.36
CA ALA A 157 14.51 -2.15 -5.19
C ALA A 157 15.76 -2.48 -6.05
N GLU A 158 16.46 -1.47 -6.54
CA GLU A 158 17.75 -1.62 -7.23
C GLU A 158 18.84 -2.15 -6.28
N GLN A 159 19.00 -1.54 -5.10
CA GLN A 159 19.98 -1.97 -4.09
C GLN A 159 19.75 -3.40 -3.59
N GLN A 160 18.49 -3.85 -3.57
CA GLN A 160 18.08 -5.19 -3.17
C GLN A 160 18.06 -6.19 -4.34
N HIS A 161 18.49 -5.77 -5.54
CA HIS A 161 18.50 -6.61 -6.75
C HIS A 161 17.12 -7.19 -7.11
N MET A 162 16.05 -6.47 -6.79
CA MET A 162 14.68 -6.84 -7.16
C MET A 162 14.33 -6.43 -8.60
N LEU A 163 15.07 -5.48 -9.17
CA LEU A 163 14.92 -5.02 -10.54
C LEU A 163 16.00 -5.60 -11.44
N THR A 164 15.61 -5.97 -12.67
CA THR A 164 16.56 -6.43 -13.69
C THR A 164 17.30 -5.28 -14.38
N ALA A 165 16.77 -4.05 -14.27
CA ALA A 165 17.38 -2.82 -14.74
C ALA A 165 16.85 -1.60 -13.95
N PRO A 166 17.60 -0.49 -13.86
CA PRO A 166 17.12 0.74 -13.25
C PRO A 166 15.86 1.29 -13.94
N ILE A 167 14.93 1.85 -13.17
CA ILE A 167 13.67 2.42 -13.67
C ILE A 167 13.60 3.90 -13.27
N LYS A 168 13.16 4.78 -14.18
CA LYS A 168 12.86 6.18 -13.86
C LYS A 168 11.39 6.33 -13.50
N VAL A 169 11.10 7.24 -12.57
CA VAL A 169 9.72 7.49 -12.12
C VAL A 169 8.79 7.86 -13.28
N ASP A 170 9.26 8.69 -14.22
CA ASP A 170 8.44 9.11 -15.36
C ASP A 170 8.07 7.96 -16.30
N ASP A 171 8.87 6.90 -16.33
CA ASP A 171 8.63 5.72 -17.18
C ASP A 171 7.54 4.80 -16.58
N LEU A 172 7.11 5.04 -15.34
CA LEU A 172 6.08 4.24 -14.66
C LEU A 172 4.67 4.56 -15.14
N PHE A 173 4.47 5.73 -15.77
CA PHE A 173 3.14 6.28 -16.00
C PHE A 173 2.79 6.33 -17.48
N HIS A 174 1.57 5.90 -17.81
CA HIS A 174 0.98 6.15 -19.11
C HIS A 174 0.84 7.67 -19.35
N PRO A 175 1.01 8.19 -20.59
CA PRO A 175 0.90 9.63 -20.87
C PRO A 175 -0.38 10.28 -20.34
N LEU A 176 -1.53 9.59 -20.44
CA LEU A 176 -2.80 10.06 -19.86
C LEU A 176 -2.71 10.25 -18.33
N ILE A 177 -2.03 9.35 -17.62
CA ILE A 177 -1.85 9.47 -16.17
C ILE A 177 -0.92 10.64 -15.85
N GLY A 178 0.14 10.82 -16.63
CA GLY A 178 1.01 12.00 -16.55
C GLY A 178 0.27 13.33 -16.77
N GLU A 179 -0.71 13.35 -17.68
CA GLU A 179 -1.56 14.52 -17.93
C GLU A 179 -2.48 14.85 -16.76
N ILE A 180 -3.16 13.84 -16.18
CA ILE A 180 -4.25 14.08 -15.23
C ILE A 180 -3.79 14.11 -13.77
N ALA A 181 -2.71 13.40 -13.46
CA ALA A 181 -2.18 13.20 -12.11
C ALA A 181 -0.76 13.75 -11.93
N GLY A 182 -0.20 14.41 -12.94
CA GLY A 182 1.08 15.12 -12.85
C GLY A 182 1.05 16.33 -11.94
#